data_AF-A0A7K4CAY9-F1
#
_entry.id   AF-A0A7K4CAY9-F1
#
_cell.length_a   1.000
_cell.length_b   1.000
_cell.length_c   1.000
_cell.angle_alpha   90.00
_cell.angle_beta   90.00
_cell.angle_gamma   90.00
#
_symmetry.space_group_name_H-M   'P 1'
#
loop_
_entity.id
_entity.type
_entity.pdbx_description
1 polymer ?
#
loop_
_entity_poly.entity_id
_entity_poly.type
_entity_poly.pdbx_seq_one_letter_code
_entity_poly.pdbx_strand_id
1 'polypeptide(L)'
;MITQDIVRKLWDEAGYGNIAIWPDDTITTVPGDYCGETAGKKPLVILKPIQLVNRFELLDFALHDEELLTKIETTIRAAGGHVTRGPRS
;
A
#
# COMPACT_ATOMS: atom_id res chain seq x y z
N MET A 1 8.74 0.01 -7.86
CA MET A 1 7.85 -0.81 -7.01
C MET A 1 6.67 -1.34 -7.83
N ILE A 2 6.16 -2.56 -7.59
CA ILE A 2 5.02 -3.13 -8.34
C ILE A 2 3.72 -2.97 -7.54
N THR A 3 2.65 -2.47 -8.17
CA THR A 3 1.36 -2.23 -7.49
C THR A 3 0.80 -3.50 -6.84
N GLN A 4 0.87 -4.64 -7.52
CA GLN A 4 0.34 -5.92 -7.03
C GLN A 4 1.10 -6.44 -5.80
N ASP A 5 2.41 -6.20 -5.69
CA ASP A 5 3.16 -6.56 -4.48
C ASP A 5 2.73 -5.73 -3.28
N ILE A 6 2.34 -4.46 -3.51
CA ILE A 6 1.77 -3.60 -2.48
C ILE A 6 0.41 -4.13 -2.05
N VAL A 7 -0.45 -4.53 -2.99
CA VAL A 7 -1.76 -5.13 -2.68
C VAL A 7 -1.60 -6.42 -1.88
N ARG A 8 -0.64 -7.28 -2.24
CA ARG A 8 -0.34 -8.51 -1.49
C ARG A 8 0.12 -8.18 -0.06
N LYS A 9 1.03 -7.22 0.10
CA LYS A 9 1.42 -6.75 1.44
C LYS A 9 0.23 -6.16 2.22
N LEU A 10 -0.63 -5.37 1.58
CA LEU A 10 -1.84 -4.84 2.23
C LEU A 10 -2.72 -5.99 2.73
N TRP A 11 -2.84 -7.07 1.94
CA TRP A 11 -3.57 -8.26 2.35
C TRP A 11 -2.92 -8.97 3.53
N ASP A 12 -1.61 -9.25 3.46
CA ASP A 12 -0.88 -9.96 4.51
C ASP A 12 -0.88 -9.19 5.84
N GLU A 13 -0.79 -7.86 5.76
CA GLU A 13 -0.74 -6.96 6.92
C GLU A 13 -2.14 -6.48 7.36
N ALA A 14 -3.21 -6.93 6.68
CA ALA A 14 -4.57 -6.58 7.05
C ALA A 14 -4.90 -7.13 8.44
N GLY A 15 -5.10 -6.22 9.39
CA GLY A 15 -5.36 -6.56 10.80
C GLY A 15 -4.15 -6.42 11.72
N TYR A 16 -2.93 -6.27 11.18
CA TYR A 16 -1.71 -6.03 11.97
C TYR A 16 -1.37 -4.54 12.10
N GLY A 17 -1.64 -3.75 11.07
CA GLY A 17 -1.33 -2.32 11.09
C GLY A 17 -1.64 -1.60 9.80
N ASN A 18 -1.05 -0.42 9.64
CA ASN A 18 -1.01 0.34 8.40
C ASN A 18 0.30 0.07 7.66
N ILE A 19 0.33 0.36 6.37
CA ILE A 19 1.54 0.24 5.56
C ILE A 19 2.10 1.62 5.27
N ALA A 20 3.34 1.85 5.67
CA ALA A 20 4.10 3.05 5.34
C ALA A 20 5.01 2.78 4.13
N ILE A 21 4.92 3.64 3.13
CA ILE A 21 5.80 3.67 1.96
C ILE A 21 6.78 4.82 2.13
N TRP A 22 8.07 4.54 2.02
CA TRP A 22 9.16 5.48 2.27
C TRP A 22 9.73 6.05 0.97
N PRO A 23 10.48 7.19 1.04
CA PRO A 23 11.08 7.81 -0.14
C PRO A 23 12.11 6.96 -0.89
N ASP A 24 12.66 5.93 -0.24
CA ASP A 24 13.61 4.98 -0.81
C ASP A 24 12.90 3.72 -1.37
N ASP A 25 11.60 3.82 -1.63
CA ASP A 25 10.71 2.72 -2.06
C ASP A 25 10.62 1.56 -1.05
N THR A 26 11.09 1.74 0.19
CA THR A 26 10.90 0.74 1.25
C THR A 26 9.45 0.73 1.70
N ILE A 27 8.94 -0.45 2.05
CA ILE A 27 7.60 -0.64 2.60
C ILE A 27 7.71 -1.28 3.98
N THR A 28 7.13 -0.65 5.01
CA THR A 28 7.12 -1.18 6.38
C THR A 28 5.71 -1.15 6.97
N THR A 29 5.40 -2.12 7.84
CA THR A 29 4.18 -2.07 8.65
C THR A 29 4.39 -1.13 9.83
N VAL A 30 3.43 -0.26 10.06
CA VAL A 30 3.39 0.66 11.20
C VAL A 30 2.09 0.48 11.97
N PRO A 31 2.06 0.79 13.28
CA PRO A 31 0.83 0.70 14.08
C PRO A 31 -0.34 1.51 13.51
N GLY A 32 -1.57 1.12 13.87
CA GLY A 32 -2.79 1.79 13.41
C GLY A 32 -2.86 3.28 13.79
N ASP A 33 -2.27 3.63 14.92
CA ASP A 33 -2.17 4.96 15.54
C ASP A 33 -0.87 5.72 15.19
N TYR A 34 -0.10 5.21 14.22
CA TYR A 34 1.20 5.77 13.86
C TYR A 34 1.13 7.27 13.49
N CYS A 35 1.90 8.08 14.22
CA CYS A 35 1.87 9.55 14.15
C CYS A 35 2.55 10.16 12.90
N GLY A 36 3.06 9.33 11.98
CA GLY A 36 3.62 9.81 10.70
C GLY A 36 5.12 10.12 10.72
N GLU A 37 5.86 9.71 11.75
CA GLU A 37 7.31 9.90 11.83
C GLU A 37 8.02 8.72 12.49
N THR A 38 9.06 8.19 11.84
CA THR A 38 9.97 7.17 12.40
C THR A 38 11.39 7.65 12.21
N ALA A 39 12.15 7.74 13.30
CA ALA A 39 13.56 8.14 13.28
C ALA A 39 13.83 9.44 12.49
N GLY A 40 12.97 10.46 12.64
CA GLY A 40 13.11 11.75 11.94
C GLY A 40 12.72 11.73 10.46
N LYS A 41 12.25 10.58 9.94
CA LYS A 41 11.79 10.42 8.57
C LYS A 41 10.27 10.31 8.54
N LYS A 42 9.66 10.95 7.54
CA LYS A 42 8.23 10.82 7.25
C LYS A 42 8.05 9.88 6.06
N PRO A 43 7.09 8.94 6.11
CA PRO A 43 6.76 8.15 4.94
C PRO A 43 6.14 9.06 3.87
N LEU A 44 6.32 8.70 2.61
CA LEU A 44 5.62 9.33 1.49
C LEU A 44 4.11 9.13 1.61
N VAL A 45 3.71 7.92 1.98
CA VAL A 45 2.31 7.53 2.03
C VAL A 45 2.09 6.52 3.15
N ILE A 46 0.92 6.61 3.78
CA ILE A 46 0.43 5.62 4.73
C ILE A 46 -0.87 5.06 4.16
N LEU A 47 -0.84 3.79 3.79
CA LEU A 47 -1.99 3.03 3.31
C LEU A 47 -2.64 2.29 4.47
N LYS A 48 -3.97 2.25 4.49
CA LYS A 48 -4.76 1.56 5.51
C LYS A 48 -5.32 0.26 4.93
N PRO A 49 -4.71 -0.90 5.19
CA PRO A 49 -5.09 -2.13 4.51
C PRO A 49 -6.54 -2.53 4.76
N ILE A 50 -7.04 -2.44 6.00
CA ILE A 50 -8.43 -2.77 6.33
C ILE A 50 -9.42 -1.95 5.48
N GLN A 51 -9.13 -0.68 5.20
CA GLN A 51 -10.04 0.15 4.39
C GLN A 51 -9.95 -0.14 2.89
N LEU A 52 -8.84 -0.75 2.46
CA LEU A 52 -8.53 -0.96 1.05
C LEU A 52 -8.89 -2.37 0.58
N VAL A 53 -8.45 -3.39 1.32
CA VAL A 53 -8.56 -4.78 0.90
C VAL A 53 -9.69 -5.57 1.57
N ASN A 54 -10.21 -5.13 2.73
CA ASN A 54 -11.27 -5.87 3.45
C ASN A 54 -12.63 -5.88 2.74
N ARG A 55 -12.78 -5.12 1.65
CA ARG A 55 -13.96 -5.15 0.78
C ARG A 55 -13.97 -6.33 -0.20
N PHE A 56 -12.85 -7.03 -0.34
CA PHE A 56 -12.70 -8.16 -1.26
C PHE A 56 -12.73 -9.48 -0.49
N GLU A 57 -13.44 -10.47 -1.02
CA GLU A 57 -13.53 -11.80 -0.41
C GLU A 57 -12.26 -12.63 -0.61
N LEU A 58 -11.50 -12.35 -1.69
CA LEU A 58 -10.29 -13.08 -2.07
C LEU A 58 -9.20 -12.11 -2.52
N LEU A 59 -7.94 -12.47 -2.26
CA LEU A 59 -6.77 -11.71 -2.70
C LEU A 59 -6.76 -11.49 -4.21
N ASP A 60 -7.18 -12.48 -5.01
CA ASP A 60 -7.22 -12.37 -6.47
C ASP A 60 -8.13 -11.21 -6.93
N PHE A 61 -9.28 -11.01 -6.28
CA PHE A 61 -10.13 -9.86 -6.61
C PHE A 61 -9.41 -8.54 -6.33
N ALA A 62 -8.72 -8.43 -5.20
CA ALA A 62 -7.94 -7.22 -4.89
C ALA A 62 -6.78 -7.02 -5.88
N LEU A 63 -6.09 -8.09 -6.31
CA LEU A 63 -4.97 -8.02 -7.25
C LEU A 63 -5.38 -7.56 -8.65
N HIS A 64 -6.63 -7.82 -9.05
CA HIS A 64 -7.18 -7.47 -10.36
C HIS A 64 -8.12 -6.27 -10.36
N ASP A 65 -8.42 -5.69 -9.20
CA ASP A 65 -9.33 -4.56 -9.07
C ASP A 65 -8.69 -3.26 -9.60
N GLU A 66 -9.18 -2.78 -10.74
CA GLU A 66 -8.67 -1.59 -11.41
C GLU A 66 -8.80 -0.32 -10.55
N GLU A 67 -9.87 -0.22 -9.75
CA GLU A 67 -10.11 0.93 -8.87
C GLU A 67 -9.04 0.99 -7.77
N LEU A 68 -8.80 -0.13 -7.09
CA LEU A 68 -7.80 -0.28 -6.04
C LEU A 68 -6.40 -0.02 -6.58
N LEU A 69 -6.03 -0.66 -7.69
CA LEU A 69 -4.71 -0.49 -8.31
C LEU A 69 -4.48 0.98 -8.69
N THR A 70 -5.44 1.61 -9.36
CA THR A 70 -5.33 3.01 -9.78
C THR A 70 -5.27 3.95 -8.57
N LYS A 71 -6.02 3.67 -7.51
CA LYS A 71 -6.00 4.45 -6.28
C LYS A 71 -4.64 4.38 -5.59
N ILE A 72 -4.07 3.19 -5.45
CA ILE A 72 -2.72 3.01 -4.87
C ILE A 72 -1.68 3.72 -5.74
N GLU A 73 -1.73 3.52 -7.06
CA GLU A 73 -0.79 4.13 -8.01
C GLU A 73 -0.83 5.66 -7.94
N THR A 74 -2.04 6.24 -7.97
CA THR A 74 -2.24 7.68 -7.91
C THR A 74 -1.78 8.25 -6.58
N THR A 75 -2.09 7.58 -5.46
CA THR A 75 -1.70 8.05 -4.12
C THR A 75 -0.18 8.07 -3.97
N ILE A 76 0.51 7.03 -4.44
CA ILE A 76 1.99 6.96 -4.38
C ILE A 76 2.62 7.99 -5.32
N ARG A 77 2.12 8.13 -6.55
CA ARG A 77 2.64 9.12 -7.51
C ARG A 77 2.41 10.56 -7.04
N ALA A 78 1.25 10.85 -6.44
CA ALA A 78 0.96 12.16 -5.87
C ALA A 78 1.88 12.51 -4.69
N ALA A 79 2.33 11.50 -3.94
CA ALA A 79 3.33 11.65 -2.90
C ALA A 79 4.78 11.75 -3.44
N GLY A 80 4.99 11.61 -4.75
CA GLY A 80 6.31 11.65 -5.39
C GLY A 80 7.03 10.31 -5.48
N GLY A 81 6.36 9.20 -5.15
CA GLY A 81 6.92 7.84 -5.26
C GLY A 81 6.79 7.24 -6.66
N HIS A 82 7.50 6.13 -6.90
CA HIS A 82 7.51 5.45 -8.20
C HIS A 82 6.91 4.04 -8.14
N VAL A 83 5.79 3.88 -8.85
CA VAL A 83 5.06 2.61 -8.93
C VAL A 83 4.66 2.28 -10.35
N THR A 84 4.88 1.02 -10.70
CA THR A 84 4.54 0.41 -11.97
C THR A 84 3.54 -0.71 -11.75
N ARG A 85 2.61 -0.86 -12.69
CA ARG A 85 1.68 -1.98 -12.67
C ARG A 85 2.42 -3.24 -13.14
N GLY A 86 2.33 -4.30 -12.36
CA GLY A 86 2.90 -5.61 -12.68
C GLY A 86 2.13 -6.32 -13.80
N PRO A 87 2.75 -7.37 -14.38
CA PRO A 87 2.12 -8.15 -15.44
C PRO A 87 0.84 -8.81 -14.92
N ARG A 88 -0.24 -8.75 -15.72
CA ARG A 88 -1.42 -9.60 -15.53
C ARG A 88 -0.98 -11.03 -15.86
N SER A 89 -0.67 -11.83 -14.85
CA SER A 89 -0.42 -13.27 -15.00
C SER A 89 -1.67 -14.04 -14.63
#